data_AF-A0A8S8XBP4-F1
#
_entry.id   AF-A0A8S8XBP4-F1
#
_cell.length_a   1.000
_cell.length_b   1.000
_cell.length_c   1.000
_cell.angle_alpha   90.00
_cell.angle_beta   90.00
_cell.angle_gamma   90.00
#
_symmetry.space_group_name_H-M   'P 1'
#
loop_
_entity.id
_entity.type
_entity.pdbx_description
1 polymer ?
#
loop_
_entity_poly.entity_id
_entity_poly.type
_entity_poly.pdbx_seq_one_letter_code
_entity_poly.pdbx_strand_id
1 'polypeptide(L)' 'MSKCPVCGKESAGGKLRAFCSKRCADVDLGRWLGERYVVQKDDPDADPVDLTGDSDGTPLDSPDSPGYTPRSREDG' A
#
# COMPACT_ATOMS: atom_id res chain seq x y z
N MET A 1 9.78 8.68 17.71
CA MET A 1 8.64 9.37 18.36
C MET A 1 7.57 9.61 17.30
N SER A 2 6.30 9.43 17.65
CA SER A 2 5.16 9.69 16.75
C SER A 2 4.74 11.15 16.84
N LYS A 3 4.36 11.76 15.72
CA LYS A 3 3.75 13.11 15.68
C LYS A 3 2.23 13.02 15.76
N CYS A 4 1.61 14.01 16.39
CA CYS A 4 0.17 14.15 16.50
C CYS A 4 -0.43 14.42 15.10
N PRO A 5 -1.35 13.58 14.60
CA PRO A 5 -1.92 13.74 13.26
C PRO A 5 -2.86 14.96 13.14
N VAL A 6 -3.29 15.53 14.27
CA VAL A 6 -4.19 16.68 14.30
C VAL A 6 -3.45 18.02 14.20
N CYS A 7 -2.24 18.11 14.77
CA CYS A 7 -1.51 19.39 14.85
C CYS A 7 0.02 19.30 14.68
N GLY A 8 0.60 18.12 14.44
CA GLY A 8 2.02 17.92 14.13
C GLY A 8 2.99 17.95 15.32
N LYS A 9 2.55 18.29 16.53
CA LYS A 9 3.37 18.26 17.74
C LYS A 9 3.75 16.84 18.16
N GLU A 10 4.84 16.70 18.93
CA GLU A 10 5.24 15.42 19.50
C GLU A 10 4.10 14.81 20.35
N SER A 11 3.92 13.50 20.23
CA SER A 11 2.92 12.77 21.01
C SER A 11 3.24 12.80 22.50
N ALA A 12 2.22 12.83 23.35
CA ALA A 12 2.39 12.88 24.81
C ALA A 12 2.89 11.55 25.41
N GLY A 13 2.81 10.46 24.65
CA GLY A 13 3.17 9.11 25.12
C GLY A 13 2.07 8.48 25.98
N GLY A 14 2.39 7.32 26.58
CA GLY A 14 1.48 6.58 27.47
C GLY A 14 0.11 6.32 26.87
N LYS A 15 -0.96 6.67 27.60
CA LYS A 15 -2.36 6.53 27.17
C LYS A 15 -2.72 7.39 25.94
N LEU A 16 -1.93 8.41 25.63
CA LEU A 16 -2.13 9.32 24.49
C LEU A 16 -1.01 9.16 23.45
N ARG A 17 -0.42 7.96 23.27
CA ARG A 17 0.70 7.73 22.33
C ARG A 17 0.49 8.17 20.87
N ALA A 18 -0.75 8.40 20.44
CA ALA A 18 -1.08 8.88 19.10
C ALA A 18 -1.31 10.40 19.01
N PHE A 19 -1.47 11.09 20.14
CA PHE A 19 -1.87 12.50 20.18
C PHE A 19 -1.03 13.30 21.19
N CYS A 20 -0.94 14.62 20.99
CA CYS A 20 -0.25 15.48 21.95
C CYS A 20 -1.14 15.87 23.17
N SER A 21 -2.45 15.66 23.10
CA SER A 21 -3.40 16.01 24.18
C SER A 21 -4.77 15.36 24.01
N LYS A 22 -5.57 15.32 25.09
CA LYS A 22 -6.98 14.92 25.05
C LYS A 22 -7.78 15.75 24.04
N ARG A 23 -7.52 17.05 23.96
CA ARG A 23 -8.21 17.94 22.99
C ARG A 23 -8.00 17.50 21.55
N CYS A 24 -6.80 17.06 21.17
CA CYS A 24 -6.53 16.56 19.83
C CYS A 24 -7.23 15.22 19.58
N ALA A 25 -7.27 14.33 20.56
CA ALA A 25 -8.04 13.08 20.44
C ALA A 25 -9.54 13.35 20.24
N ASP A 26 -10.12 14.30 20.99
CA ASP A 26 -11.53 14.69 20.85
C ASP A 26 -11.82 15.32 19.46
N VAL A 27 -10.88 16.11 18.90
CA VAL A 27 -11.00 16.70 17.55
C VAL A 27 -10.95 15.61 16.48
N ASP A 28 -10.04 14.66 16.60
CA ASP A 28 -9.94 13.53 15.68
C ASP A 28 -11.25 12.72 15.68
N LEU A 29 -11.76 12.38 16.88
CA LEU A 29 -13.06 11.72 17.03
C LEU A 29 -14.19 12.52 16.37
N GLY A 30 -14.20 13.85 16.49
CA GLY A 30 -15.17 14.70 15.79
C GLY A 30 -15.08 14.63 14.27
N ARG A 31 -13.88 14.47 13.69
CA ARG A 31 -13.69 14.27 12.24
C ARG A 31 -14.21 12.91 11.79
N TRP A 32 -13.99 11.88 12.61
CA TRP A 32 -14.53 10.53 12.39
C TRP A 32 -16.05 10.52 12.37
N LEU A 33 -16.67 11.10 13.39
CA LEU A 33 -18.13 11.14 13.50
C LEU A 33 -18.79 12.07 12.47
N GLY A 34 -18.05 13.05 11.93
CA GLY A 34 -18.54 14.02 10.95
C GLY A 34 -18.30 13.64 9.49
N GLU A 35 -17.99 12.38 9.20
CA GLU A 35 -17.71 11.86 7.84
C GLU A 35 -16.68 12.69 7.06
N ARG A 36 -15.74 13.32 7.76
CA ARG A 36 -14.70 14.16 7.14
C ARG A 36 -13.55 13.34 6.54
N TYR A 37 -13.49 12.05 6.84
CA TYR A 37 -12.52 11.16 6.25
C TYR A 37 -13.05 10.64 4.92
N VAL A 38 -12.53 11.23 3.84
CA VAL A 38 -12.82 10.81 2.47
C VAL A 38 -11.84 9.70 2.12
N VAL A 39 -12.38 8.52 1.81
CA VAL A 39 -11.60 7.49 1.10
C VAL A 39 -11.50 7.96 -0.35
N GLN A 40 -10.28 8.18 -0.84
CA GLN A 40 -10.08 8.42 -2.27
C GLN A 40 -10.62 7.23 -3.02
N LYS A 41 -11.58 7.45 -3.92
CA LYS A 41 -11.95 6.44 -4.90
C LYS A 41 -10.83 6.41 -5.92
N ASP A 42 -10.14 5.28 -6.03
CA ASP A 42 -9.49 4.94 -7.28
C ASP A 42 -10.59 4.98 -8.34
N ASP A 43 -10.37 5.81 -9.36
CA ASP A 43 -11.31 5.98 -10.46
C ASP A 43 -11.59 4.59 -11.06
N PRO A 44 -12.84 4.11 -11.15
CA PRO A 44 -13.11 2.80 -11.75
C PRO A 44 -12.71 2.73 -13.23
N ASP A 45 -12.48 3.89 -13.86
CA ASP A 45 -11.99 4.05 -15.22
C ASP A 45 -10.49 4.42 -15.28
N ALA A 46 -9.79 4.51 -14.14
CA ALA A 46 -8.33 4.58 -14.17
C ALA A 46 -7.80 3.21 -14.58
N ASP A 47 -7.12 3.17 -15.72
CA ASP A 47 -6.37 2.01 -16.15
C ASP A 47 -5.48 1.56 -14.98
N PRO A 48 -5.46 0.27 -14.60
CA PRO A 48 -4.58 -0.19 -13.54
C PRO A 48 -3.14 0.15 -13.95
N VAL A 49 -2.55 1.15 -13.31
CA VAL A 49 -1.11 1.37 -13.40
C VAL A 49 -0.48 0.17 -12.73
N ASP A 50 0.14 -0.69 -13.54
CA ASP A 50 0.85 -1.86 -13.08
C ASP A 50 2.00 -1.41 -12.17
N LEU A 51 1.77 -1.43 -10.86
CA LEU A 51 2.77 -1.16 -9.84
C LEU A 51 3.60 -2.42 -9.53
N THR A 52 3.52 -3.46 -10.36
CA THR A 52 4.45 -4.59 -10.30
C THR A 52 5.67 -4.29 -11.14
N GLY A 53 6.54 -3.47 -10.57
CA GLY A 53 7.94 -3.50 -10.97
C GLY A 53 8.48 -4.93 -10.87
N ASP A 54 8.97 -5.41 -12.00
CA ASP A 54 9.91 -6.52 -12.20
C ASP A 54 9.43 -7.93 -11.81
N SER A 55 8.82 -8.60 -12.79
CA SER A 55 9.11 -10.01 -13.07
C SER A 55 8.85 -10.20 -14.56
N ASP A 56 9.90 -9.96 -15.34
CA ASP A 56 10.04 -10.27 -16.76
C ASP A 56 9.20 -11.51 -17.13
N GLY A 57 8.03 -11.26 -17.72
CA GLY A 57 7.07 -12.27 -18.13
C GLY A 57 7.51 -12.98 -19.41
N THR A 58 8.80 -13.24 -19.60
CA THR A 58 9.28 -14.01 -20.73
C THR A 58 8.96 -15.48 -20.48
N PRO A 59 8.21 -16.15 -21.36
CA PRO A 59 8.02 -17.59 -21.26
C PRO A 59 9.40 -18.26 -21.24
N LEU A 60 9.73 -18.97 -20.14
CA LEU A 60 11.00 -19.70 -19.97
C LEU A 60 11.22 -20.78 -21.05
N ASP A 61 10.19 -21.09 -21.84
CA ASP A 61 10.22 -22.03 -22.97
C ASP A 61 10.41 -21.31 -24.32
N SER A 62 10.90 -20.06 -24.34
CA SER A 62 11.38 -19.45 -25.57
C SER A 62 12.78 -19.96 -25.91
N PRO A 63 13.06 -20.31 -27.18
CA PRO A 63 14.33 -20.89 -27.61
C PRO A 63 15.52 -19.92 -27.43
N ASP A 64 15.26 -18.62 -27.27
CA ASP A 64 16.27 -17.58 -27.09
C ASP A 64 16.57 -17.24 -25.62
N SER A 65 15.96 -17.94 -24.65
CA SER A 65 16.16 -17.68 -23.22
C SER A 65 17.41 -18.38 -22.65
N PRO A 66 18.22 -17.70 -21.81
CA PRO A 66 19.37 -18.32 -21.16
C PRO A 66 18.88 -19.39 -20.16
N GLY A 67 19.21 -20.65 -20.42
CA GLY A 67 18.77 -21.79 -19.61
C GLY A 67 17.66 -22.64 -20.21
N TYR A 68 17.27 -22.42 -21.48
CA TYR A 68 16.35 -23.28 -22.20
C TYR A 68 16.84 -24.74 -22.26
N THR A 69 16.03 -25.68 -21.76
CA THR A 69 16.20 -27.12 -21.99
C THR A 69 15.00 -27.65 -22.75
N PRO A 70 15.15 -28.11 -24.01
CA PRO A 70 14.04 -28.69 -24.75
C PRO A 70 13.53 -29.94 -24.03
N ARG A 71 12.21 -30.06 -23.83
CA ARG A 71 11.62 -31.31 -23.38
C ARG A 71 11.84 -32.37 -24.46
N SER A 72 12.66 -33.38 -24.14
CA SER A 72 12.85 -34.54 -25.00
C SER A 72 11.50 -35.16 -25.32
N ARG A 73 11.21 -35.30 -26.62
CA ARG A 73 10.02 -35.99 -27.10
C ARG A 73 10.15 -37.45 -26.70
N GLU A 74 9.45 -37.85 -25.65
CA GLU A 74 9.28 -39.26 -25.32
C GLU A 74 8.36 -39.90 -26.36
N ASP A 75 8.94 -40.30 -27.49
CA ASP A 75 8.35 -41.21 -28.46
C ASP A 75 8.42 -42.63 -27.88
N GLY A 76 7.26 -43.19 -27.56
CA GLY A 76 7.07 -44.57 -27.11
C GLY A 76 5.60 -44.93 -26.96
#